data_AF-A0AAN8IZC3-F1
#
_entry.id   AF-A0AAN8IZC3-F1
#
_cell.length_a   1.000
_cell.length_b   1.000
_cell.length_c   1.000
_cell.angle_alpha   90.00
_cell.angle_beta   90.00
_cell.angle_gamma   90.00
#
_symmetry.space_group_name_H-M   'P 1'
#
loop_
_entity.id
_entity.type
_entity.pdbx_description
1 polymer ?
#
loop_
_entity_poly.entity_id
_entity_poly.type
_entity_poly.pdbx_seq_one_letter_code
_entity_poly.pdbx_strand_id
1 'polypeptide(L)'
;MFHSLTLLSDVEFFPFDDQRCSLTFGSWTYNRDEVKLDFLHSDRVDFSEYATSSIWDIMDAPAVLTEDRSRIEFQVRIRRKTLFYTVVLILPTVLMAFLNVTVFYLPTAS
;
A
#
# COMPACT_ATOMS: atom_id res chain seq x y z
N MET A 1 -15.55 -21.21 1.94
CA MET A 1 -14.29 -20.51 2.24
C MET A 1 -14.60 -19.03 2.36
N PHE A 2 -14.28 -18.41 3.48
CA PHE A 2 -14.44 -16.98 3.72
C PHE A 2 -13.19 -16.24 3.23
N HIS A 3 -13.42 -15.15 2.49
CA HIS A 3 -12.38 -14.26 1.99
C HIS A 3 -12.79 -12.83 2.31
N SER A 4 -11.91 -12.08 2.97
CA SER A 4 -12.11 -10.65 3.22
C SER A 4 -10.85 -9.89 2.85
N LEU A 5 -11.02 -8.82 2.07
CA LEU A 5 -9.98 -7.87 1.73
C LEU A 5 -10.29 -6.56 2.47
N THR A 6 -9.36 -6.11 3.29
CA THR A 6 -9.41 -4.79 3.93
C THR A 6 -8.23 -3.96 3.46
N LEU A 7 -8.51 -2.73 3.04
CA LEU A 7 -7.51 -1.78 2.56
C LEU A 7 -7.47 -0.58 3.50
N LEU A 8 -6.32 -0.33 4.10
CA LEU A 8 -6.06 0.91 4.83
C LEU A 8 -5.39 1.89 3.86
N SER A 9 -6.18 2.82 3.34
CA SER A 9 -5.69 3.91 2.50
C SER A 9 -5.32 5.09 3.39
N ASP A 10 -4.03 5.21 3.71
CA ASP A 10 -3.47 6.40 4.32
C ASP A 10 -2.97 7.35 3.21
N VAL A 11 -3.41 8.60 3.25
CA VAL A 11 -3.10 9.63 2.23
C VAL A 11 -2.36 10.83 2.81
N GLU A 12 -1.93 10.77 4.08
CA GLU A 12 -1.26 11.87 4.76
C GLU A 12 0.02 12.32 4.02
N PHE A 13 0.79 11.37 3.48
CA PHE A 13 2.08 11.62 2.82
C PHE A 13 2.05 11.44 1.31
N PHE A 14 0.88 11.59 0.67
CA PHE A 14 0.78 11.48 -0.79
C PHE A 14 1.77 12.44 -1.50
N PRO A 15 2.51 12.00 -2.54
CA PRO A 15 2.48 10.70 -3.22
C PRO A 15 3.40 9.63 -2.64
N PHE A 16 4.11 9.90 -1.54
CA PHE A 16 5.04 8.98 -0.87
C PHE A 16 4.33 8.07 0.16
N ASP A 17 3.07 7.74 -0.10
CA ASP A 17 2.24 6.92 0.78
C ASP A 17 2.61 5.43 0.74
N ASP A 18 2.53 4.81 1.92
CA ASP A 18 2.59 3.37 2.12
C ASP A 18 1.19 2.84 2.43
N GLN A 19 0.76 1.81 1.70
CA GLN A 19 -0.55 1.20 1.91
C GLN A 19 -0.42 -0.21 2.49
N ARG A 20 -1.37 -0.54 3.37
CA ARG A 20 -1.47 -1.86 4.00
C ARG A 20 -2.78 -2.51 3.57
N CYS A 21 -2.67 -3.62 2.87
CA CYS A 21 -3.78 -4.46 2.46
C CYS A 21 -3.77 -5.73 3.31
N SER A 22 -4.85 -6.00 4.02
CA SER A 22 -5.01 -7.24 4.78
C SER A 22 -5.98 -8.17 4.06
N LEU A 23 -5.50 -9.35 3.70
CA LEU A 23 -6.27 -10.42 3.07
C LEU A 23 -6.48 -11.54 4.08
N THR A 24 -7.71 -11.74 4.53
CA THR A 24 -8.06 -12.78 5.48
C THR A 24 -8.71 -13.97 4.78
N PHE A 25 -8.18 -15.16 5.02
CA PHE A 25 -8.71 -16.45 4.55
C PHE A 25 -9.14 -17.30 5.74
N GLY A 26 -10.30 -17.95 5.62
CA GLY A 26 -10.78 -18.88 6.65
C GLY A 26 -11.92 -19.76 6.17
N SER A 27 -12.37 -20.69 7.01
CA SER A 27 -13.62 -21.40 6.79
C SER A 27 -14.82 -20.51 7.12
N TRP A 28 -15.88 -20.59 6.32
CA TRP A 28 -17.16 -19.93 6.65
C TRP A 28 -18.02 -20.80 7.59
N THR A 29 -17.96 -22.12 7.39
CA THR A 29 -18.83 -23.10 8.04
C THR A 29 -18.17 -23.89 9.16
N TYR A 30 -16.84 -23.89 9.23
CA TYR A 30 -16.08 -24.71 10.18
C TYR A 30 -15.39 -23.85 11.23
N ASN A 31 -15.42 -24.31 12.48
CA ASN A 31 -14.80 -23.64 13.62
C ASN A 31 -13.39 -24.21 13.93
N ARG A 32 -12.70 -23.59 14.90
CA ARG A 32 -11.33 -23.97 15.36
C ARG A 32 -11.17 -25.45 15.70
N ASP A 33 -12.24 -26.08 16.20
CA ASP A 33 -12.20 -27.48 16.65
C ASP A 33 -12.33 -28.48 15.49
N GLU A 34 -12.78 -28.01 14.32
CA GLU A 34 -13.03 -28.84 13.15
C GLU A 34 -11.91 -28.69 12.11
N VAL A 35 -11.39 -27.47 11.93
CA VAL A 35 -10.33 -27.17 10.96
C VAL A 35 -9.28 -26.25 11.58
N LYS A 36 -8.02 -26.69 11.54
CA LYS A 36 -6.85 -25.91 11.91
C LYS A 36 -5.99 -25.66 10.68
N LEU A 37 -5.68 -24.41 10.42
CA LEU A 37 -4.81 -23.97 9.34
C LEU A 37 -3.37 -23.92 9.87
N ASP A 38 -2.41 -24.23 8.99
CA ASP A 38 -0.99 -24.12 9.30
C ASP A 38 -0.19 -23.73 8.06
N PHE A 39 0.98 -23.15 8.26
CA PHE A 39 1.90 -22.82 7.17
C PHE A 39 2.65 -24.07 6.72
N LEU A 40 2.61 -24.36 5.43
CA LEU A 40 3.25 -25.57 4.88
C LEU A 40 4.77 -25.41 4.69
N HIS A 41 5.23 -24.20 4.37
CA HIS A 41 6.63 -23.92 4.01
C HIS A 41 7.16 -22.63 4.61
N SER A 42 6.37 -21.56 4.60
CA SER A 42 6.79 -20.22 5.04
C SER A 42 5.58 -19.42 5.50
N ASP A 43 5.82 -18.50 6.43
CA ASP A 43 4.91 -17.45 6.89
C ASP A 43 4.96 -16.21 6.00
N ARG A 44 5.60 -16.30 4.82
CA ARG A 44 5.73 -15.19 3.86
C ARG A 44 5.24 -15.61 2.49
N VAL A 45 4.61 -14.68 1.78
CA VAL A 45 4.21 -14.87 0.39
C VAL A 45 5.46 -14.91 -0.48
N ASP A 46 5.58 -15.94 -1.31
CA ASP A 46 6.61 -15.99 -2.34
C ASP A 46 6.22 -15.08 -3.51
N PHE A 47 7.14 -14.21 -3.90
CA PHE A 47 6.97 -13.25 -5.00
C PHE A 47 7.73 -13.66 -6.26
N SER A 48 8.29 -14.87 -6.32
CA SER A 48 9.03 -15.38 -7.48
C SER A 48 8.22 -15.31 -8.79
N GLU A 49 6.91 -15.55 -8.73
CA GLU A 49 5.98 -15.46 -9.87
C GLU A 49 5.16 -14.17 -9.89
N TYR A 50 5.55 -13.14 -9.12
CA TYR A 50 4.79 -11.90 -9.05
C TYR A 50 4.90 -11.09 -10.36
N ALA A 51 3.74 -10.77 -10.96
CA ALA A 51 3.64 -9.83 -12.06
C ALA A 51 3.90 -8.40 -11.55
N THR A 52 5.09 -7.88 -11.85
CA THR A 52 5.53 -6.56 -11.38
C THR A 52 4.59 -5.44 -11.86
N SER A 53 4.08 -4.64 -10.92
CA SER A 53 3.24 -3.48 -11.23
C SER A 53 4.07 -2.27 -11.68
N SER A 54 3.53 -1.49 -12.62
CA SER A 54 4.10 -0.22 -13.08
C SER A 54 3.79 0.97 -12.15
N ILE A 55 2.89 0.79 -11.18
CA ILE A 55 2.39 1.87 -10.29
C ILE A 55 2.78 1.63 -8.83
N TRP A 56 2.95 0.37 -8.43
CA TRP A 56 3.19 -0.02 -7.04
C TRP A 56 4.44 -0.90 -6.94
N ASP A 57 5.20 -0.69 -5.87
CA ASP A 57 6.27 -1.57 -5.43
C ASP A 57 5.77 -2.37 -4.22
N ILE A 58 5.94 -3.69 -4.26
CA ILE A 58 5.67 -4.53 -3.10
C ILE A 58 6.86 -4.44 -2.15
N MET A 59 6.58 -4.07 -0.90
CA MET A 59 7.59 -3.95 0.15
C MET A 59 7.74 -5.26 0.91
N ASP A 60 6.62 -5.84 1.36
CA ASP A 60 6.59 -7.10 2.13
C ASP A 60 5.18 -7.69 2.14
N ALA A 61 5.04 -9.00 2.39
CA ALA A 61 3.76 -9.63 2.70
C ALA A 61 3.94 -10.78 3.70
N PRO A 62 4.05 -10.48 5.01
CA PRO A 62 3.95 -11.50 6.04
C PRO A 62 2.53 -12.04 6.14
N ALA A 63 2.44 -13.32 6.50
CA ALA A 63 1.22 -14.03 6.84
C ALA A 63 1.19 -14.27 8.35
N VAL A 64 0.08 -13.93 8.97
CA VAL A 64 -0.15 -14.07 10.40
C VAL A 64 -1.31 -15.02 10.61
N LEU A 65 -1.09 -16.04 11.43
CA LEU A 65 -2.15 -16.93 11.87
C LEU A 65 -2.88 -16.30 13.06
N THR A 66 -4.22 -16.38 13.07
CA THR A 66 -4.97 -16.04 14.29
C THR A 66 -4.58 -17.03 15.41
N GLU A 67 -4.63 -16.62 16.69
CA GLU A 67 -4.37 -17.50 17.84
C GLU A 67 -5.18 -18.81 17.76
N ASP A 68 -6.38 -18.70 17.20
CA ASP A 68 -7.29 -19.82 17.03
C ASP A 68 -6.94 -20.77 15.88
N ARG A 69 -5.95 -20.43 15.02
CA ARG A 69 -5.58 -21.18 13.81
C ARG A 69 -6.76 -21.46 12.87
N SER A 70 -7.87 -20.74 13.03
CA SER A 70 -9.09 -20.87 12.21
C SER A 70 -9.05 -19.93 10.99
N ARG A 71 -8.17 -18.92 11.02
CA ARG A 71 -8.01 -17.90 9.98
C ARG A 71 -6.54 -17.54 9.78
N ILE A 72 -6.19 -17.23 8.54
CA ILE A 72 -4.89 -16.71 8.12
C ILE A 72 -5.09 -15.31 7.57
N GLU A 73 -4.27 -14.37 8.00
CA GLU A 73 -4.25 -12.99 7.54
C GLU A 73 -2.94 -12.69 6.82
N PHE A 74 -2.99 -12.31 5.55
CA PHE A 74 -1.83 -11.84 4.79
C PHE A 74 -1.81 -10.32 4.75
N GLN A 75 -0.75 -9.71 5.28
CA GLN A 75 -0.58 -8.26 5.34
C GLN A 75 0.35 -7.78 4.23
N VAL A 76 -0.20 -7.48 3.05
CA VAL A 76 0.57 -6.97 1.92
C VAL A 76 0.84 -5.48 2.12
N ARG A 77 2.12 -5.12 2.15
CA ARG A 77 2.59 -3.74 2.21
C ARG A 77 3.05 -3.31 0.82
N ILE A 78 2.41 -2.28 0.28
CA ILE A 78 2.70 -1.72 -1.03
C ILE A 78 3.07 -0.24 -0.91
N ARG A 79 3.98 0.21 -1.76
CA ARG A 79 4.43 1.60 -1.86
C ARG A 79 4.19 2.14 -3.26
N ARG A 80 3.73 3.38 -3.37
CA ARG A 80 3.47 4.02 -4.67
C ARG A 80 4.78 4.42 -5.37
N LYS A 81 4.86 4.20 -6.68
CA LYS A 81 5.92 4.78 -7.53
C LYS A 81 5.67 6.27 -7.73
N THR A 82 6.42 7.11 -7.03
CA THR A 82 6.13 8.55 -6.90
C THR A 82 6.65 9.42 -8.04
N LEU A 83 7.57 8.91 -8.87
CA LEU A 83 8.30 9.72 -9.86
C LEU A 83 7.39 10.53 -10.78
N PHE A 84 6.36 9.90 -11.34
CA PHE A 84 5.40 10.57 -12.20
C PHE A 84 4.59 11.66 -11.46
N TYR A 85 4.09 11.32 -10.27
CA TYR A 85 3.28 12.24 -9.46
C TYR A 85 4.08 13.44 -8.95
N THR A 86 5.34 13.23 -8.55
CA THR A 86 6.25 14.30 -8.13
C THR A 86 6.50 15.30 -9.25
N VAL A 87 6.76 14.82 -10.47
CA VAL A 87 7.02 15.72 -11.62
C VAL A 87 5.75 16.46 -12.06
N VAL A 88 4.58 15.80 -12.05
CA VAL A 88 3.34 16.41 -12.55
C VAL A 88 2.64 17.29 -11.52
N LEU A 89 2.76 17.00 -10.21
CA LEU A 89 2.05 17.75 -9.16
C LEU A 89 2.95 18.72 -8.39
N ILE A 90 4.16 18.30 -8.01
CA ILE A 90 5.05 19.11 -7.16
C ILE A 90 5.79 20.17 -8.01
N LEU A 91 6.25 19.82 -9.21
CA LEU A 91 6.97 20.77 -10.07
C LEU A 91 6.14 22.02 -10.43
N PRO A 92 4.89 21.93 -10.94
CA PRO A 92 4.12 23.13 -11.28
C PRO A 92 3.74 23.95 -10.04
N THR A 93 3.50 23.32 -8.88
CA THR A 93 3.17 24.06 -7.65
C THR A 93 4.36 24.84 -7.13
N VAL A 94 5.57 24.27 -7.16
CA VAL A 94 6.82 24.97 -6.82
C VAL A 94 7.10 26.11 -7.81
N LEU A 95 6.91 25.87 -9.12
CA LEU A 95 7.07 26.91 -10.13
C LEU A 95 6.08 28.07 -9.92
N MET A 96 4.81 27.77 -9.64
CA MET A 96 3.81 28.80 -9.34
C MET A 96 4.14 29.58 -8.06
N ALA A 97 4.58 28.90 -7.00
CA ALA A 97 5.03 29.57 -5.78
C ALA A 97 6.20 30.52 -6.04
N PHE A 98 7.17 30.10 -6.85
CA PHE A 98 8.30 30.93 -7.27
C PHE A 98 7.86 32.14 -8.12
N LEU A 99 6.97 31.93 -9.09
CA LEU A 99 6.42 32.99 -9.92
C LEU A 99 5.67 34.03 -9.08
N ASN A 100 4.85 33.59 -8.12
CA ASN A 100 4.13 34.48 -7.21
C ASN A 100 5.08 35.38 -6.41
N VAL A 101 6.18 34.84 -5.89
CA VAL A 101 7.21 35.62 -5.19
C VAL A 101 7.89 36.61 -6.16
N THR A 102 8.24 36.16 -7.36
CA THR A 102 8.91 36.98 -8.39
C THR A 102 8.06 38.17 -8.82
N VAL A 103 6.73 38.04 -8.88
CA VAL A 103 5.81 39.15 -9.19
C VAL A 103 5.94 40.30 -8.18
N PHE A 104 6.16 40.02 -6.90
CA PHE A 104 6.40 41.08 -5.89
C PHE A 104 7.78 41.73 -6.01
N TYR A 105 8.76 41.01 -6.57
CA TYR A 105 10.11 41.53 -6.82
C TYR A 105 10.25 42.30 -8.13
N LEU A 106 9.34 42.10 -9.09
CA LEU A 106 9.31 42.90 -10.30
C LEU A 106 8.79 44.30 -9.91
N PRO A 107 9.62 45.36 -9.85
CA PRO A 107 9.09 46.69 -9.66
C PRO A 107 8.17 46.96 -10.86
N THR A 108 6.97 47.47 -10.61
CA THR A 108 6.16 48.08 -11.66
C THR A 108 6.96 49.25 -12.21
N ALA A 109 7.76 49.00 -13.24
CA ALA A 109 8.15 50.02 -14.19
C ALA A 109 6.88 50.36 -14.99
N SER A 110 5.99 51.09 -14.33
CA SER A 110 4.88 51.85 -14.88
C SER A 110 5.13 53.30 -14.58
#